data_AF-A0A4Q3U919-F1
#
_entry.id   AF-A0A4Q3U919-F1
#
_cell.length_a   1.000
_cell.length_b   1.000
_cell.length_c   1.000
_cell.angle_alpha   90.00
_cell.angle_beta   90.00
_cell.angle_gamma   90.00
#
_symmetry.space_group_name_H-M   'P 1'
#
loop_
_entity.id
_entity.type
_entity.pdbx_description
1 polymer ?
#
loop_
_entity_poly.entity_id
_entity_poly.type
_entity_poly.pdbx_seq_one_letter_code
_entity_poly.pdbx_strand_id
1 'polypeptide(L)'
;MPHNLPIQRLFGGRPLLSPQGEGWESGVTFNSAAVLLEPTPENLPAIRALLPEGEEPREVVALHYRARPKLDPGFRHTRSYVGLSVHEPDLTPIRRFEQPVLGPGGTGEPDVLGAEDPRVTWIDGAWWMVYCGVQPFESPESDSAWLGSVCLARSADLVNWTKCGVAEGLSGT
;
A
#
# COMPACT_ATOMS: atom_id res chain seq x y z
N MET A 1 -16.00 3.14 28.49
CA MET A 1 -14.85 2.51 27.80
C MET A 1 -13.60 3.29 28.20
N PRO A 2 -12.56 2.69 28.78
CA PRO A 2 -11.36 3.43 29.11
C PRO A 2 -10.56 3.67 27.82
N HIS A 3 -10.57 4.91 27.32
CA HIS A 3 -9.87 5.31 26.09
C HIS A 3 -8.38 5.62 26.29
N ASN A 4 -7.80 5.27 27.44
CA ASN A 4 -6.36 5.40 27.67
C ASN A 4 -5.65 4.12 27.22
N LEU A 5 -5.56 3.90 25.91
CA LEU A 5 -4.53 3.03 25.36
C LEU A 5 -3.23 3.85 25.30
N PRO A 6 -2.23 3.59 26.15
CA PRO A 6 -0.98 4.33 26.10
C PRO A 6 -0.30 4.09 24.75
N ILE A 7 -0.08 5.16 23.99
CA ILE A 7 0.67 5.09 22.73
C ILE A 7 2.15 5.20 23.08
N GLN A 8 2.91 4.14 22.83
CA GLN A 8 4.36 4.13 22.97
C GLN A 8 5.02 4.25 21.60
N ARG A 9 5.99 5.17 21.48
CA ARG A 9 6.90 5.18 20.33
C ARG A 9 7.99 4.12 20.55
N LEU A 10 7.99 3.09 19.72
CA LEU A 10 9.03 2.08 19.71
C LEU A 10 10.33 2.61 19.06
N PHE A 11 11.42 1.84 19.16
CA PHE A 11 12.70 2.11 18.49
C PHE A 11 13.33 3.48 18.76
N GLY A 12 13.04 4.07 19.93
CA GLY A 12 13.50 5.42 20.28
C GLY A 12 12.86 6.52 19.43
N GLY A 13 11.71 6.26 18.81
CA GLY A 13 11.02 7.17 17.90
C GLY A 13 11.62 7.25 16.50
N ARG A 14 12.58 6.38 16.18
CA ARG A 14 13.12 6.26 14.81
C ARG A 14 12.07 5.64 13.88
N PRO A 15 12.04 6.03 12.60
CA PRO A 15 11.08 5.49 11.65
C PRO A 15 11.35 4.00 11.40
N LEU A 16 10.27 3.22 11.28
CA LEU A 16 10.34 1.80 10.87
C LEU A 16 10.81 1.63 9.42
N LEU A 17 10.39 2.55 8.56
CA LEU A 17 10.73 2.58 7.14
C LEU A 17 11.28 3.96 6.79
N SER A 18 12.34 3.98 5.99
CA SER A 18 12.88 5.18 5.37
C SER A 18 13.10 4.95 3.88
N PRO A 19 13.13 6.02 3.06
CA PRO A 19 13.48 5.93 1.66
C PRO A 19 14.85 5.27 1.47
N GLN A 20 14.99 4.47 0.42
CA GLN A 20 16.24 3.77 0.12
C GLN A 20 16.42 3.61 -1.40
N GLY A 21 17.66 3.34 -1.81
CA GLY A 21 18.02 3.16 -3.21
C GLY A 21 17.73 4.39 -4.08
N GLU A 22 17.67 4.17 -5.39
CA GLU A 22 17.47 5.21 -6.40
C GLU A 22 16.18 4.99 -7.22
N GLY A 23 15.34 4.04 -6.80
CA GLY A 23 14.12 3.64 -7.51
C GLY A 23 12.84 4.31 -7.00
N TRP A 24 11.73 3.58 -7.16
CA TRP A 24 10.35 3.99 -6.87
C TRP A 24 10.09 4.48 -5.42
N GLU A 25 10.97 4.13 -4.47
CA GLU A 25 10.87 4.52 -3.06
C GLU A 25 12.01 5.42 -2.56
N SER A 26 12.81 5.97 -3.48
CA SER A 26 14.01 6.74 -3.14
C SER A 26 13.73 8.10 -2.49
N GLY A 27 12.53 8.66 -2.68
CA GLY A 27 12.18 10.01 -2.23
C GLY A 27 11.55 10.04 -0.85
N VAL A 28 10.42 9.34 -0.69
CA VAL A 28 9.61 9.33 0.55
C VAL A 28 8.93 7.96 0.76
N THR A 29 8.69 7.59 2.03
CA THR A 29 7.98 6.36 2.45
C THR A 29 7.09 6.68 3.64
N PHE A 30 5.76 6.57 3.49
CA PHE A 30 4.79 7.09 4.45
C PHE A 30 3.38 6.49 4.22
N ASN A 31 2.36 6.98 4.94
CA ASN A 31 0.94 6.63 4.77
C ASN A 31 0.68 5.13 4.51
N SER A 32 0.91 4.31 5.53
CA SER A 32 0.82 2.86 5.43
C SER A 32 -0.52 2.28 5.89
N ALA A 33 -0.96 1.21 5.23
CA ALA A 33 -1.83 0.21 5.84
C ALA A 33 -1.00 -0.76 6.69
N ALA A 34 -1.63 -1.38 7.69
CA ALA A 34 -1.03 -2.44 8.49
C ALA A 34 -2.04 -3.58 8.68
N VAL A 35 -1.57 -4.81 8.56
CA VAL A 35 -2.37 -6.02 8.81
C VAL A 35 -1.55 -6.96 9.70
N LEU A 36 -2.14 -7.40 10.81
CA LEU A 36 -1.61 -8.49 11.63
C LEU A 36 -2.20 -9.81 11.15
N LEU A 37 -1.34 -10.80 10.92
CA LEU A 37 -1.74 -12.12 10.42
C LEU A 37 -1.30 -13.18 11.42
N GLU A 38 -2.26 -13.80 12.10
CA GLU A 38 -2.06 -15.04 12.85
C GLU A 38 -1.98 -16.24 11.89
N PRO A 39 -1.23 -17.31 12.19
CA PRO A 39 -1.06 -18.48 11.32
C PRO A 39 -2.28 -19.42 11.32
N THR A 40 -3.43 -18.88 10.92
CA THR A 40 -4.68 -19.62 10.70
C THR A 40 -4.72 -20.19 9.28
N PRO A 41 -5.50 -21.27 9.01
CA PRO A 41 -5.64 -21.82 7.66
C PRO A 41 -6.01 -20.80 6.58
N GLU A 42 -6.81 -19.78 6.93
CA GLU A 42 -7.21 -18.69 6.05
C GLU A 42 -6.04 -17.74 5.70
N ASN A 43 -5.15 -17.47 6.66
CA ASN A 43 -4.02 -16.57 6.47
C ASN A 43 -2.78 -17.27 5.91
N LEU A 44 -2.67 -18.60 6.02
CA LEU A 44 -1.50 -19.37 5.57
C LEU A 44 -1.06 -19.04 4.13
N PRO A 45 -1.95 -18.90 3.13
CA PRO A 45 -1.53 -18.52 1.78
C PRO A 45 -0.81 -17.16 1.76
N ALA A 46 -1.34 -16.14 2.45
CA ALA A 46 -0.73 -14.82 2.53
C ALA A 46 0.59 -14.84 3.31
N ILE A 47 0.62 -15.48 4.49
CA ILE A 47 1.85 -15.58 5.31
C ILE A 47 2.99 -16.23 4.53
N ARG A 48 2.70 -17.30 3.76
CA ARG A 48 3.70 -17.96 2.92
C ARG A 48 4.22 -17.07 1.80
N ALA A 49 3.39 -16.20 1.22
CA ALA A 49 3.81 -15.25 0.20
C ALA A 49 4.66 -14.09 0.78
N LEU A 50 4.42 -13.73 2.04
CA LEU A 50 5.11 -12.64 2.74
C LEU A 50 6.51 -13.03 3.23
N LEU A 51 6.66 -14.25 3.76
CA LEU A 51 7.92 -14.71 4.32
C LEU A 51 8.95 -15.07 3.23
N PRO A 52 10.26 -15.05 3.57
CA PRO A 52 11.28 -15.65 2.72
C PRO A 52 11.01 -17.12 2.42
N GLU A 53 11.43 -17.58 1.24
CA GLU A 53 11.22 -18.97 0.81
C GLU A 53 11.85 -19.96 1.81
N GLY A 54 11.06 -20.97 2.20
CA GLY A 54 11.49 -22.01 3.14
C GLY A 54 11.30 -21.67 4.62
N GLU A 55 10.86 -20.46 4.99
CA GLU A 55 10.52 -20.15 6.36
C GLU A 55 9.15 -20.74 6.78
N GLU A 56 9.08 -21.20 8.03
CA GLU A 56 7.83 -21.69 8.61
C GLU A 56 6.85 -20.54 8.86
N PRO A 57 5.55 -20.70 8.51
CA PRO A 57 4.52 -19.71 8.80
C PRO A 57 4.42 -19.42 10.30
N ARG A 58 4.40 -18.12 10.62
CA ARG A 58 4.24 -17.59 11.97
C ARG A 58 3.44 -16.30 11.94
N GLU A 59 3.13 -15.77 13.11
CA GLU A 59 2.47 -14.47 13.21
C GLU A 59 3.37 -13.37 12.60
N VAL A 60 2.80 -12.52 11.76
CA VAL A 60 3.53 -11.43 11.10
C VAL A 60 2.67 -10.18 10.94
N VAL A 61 3.34 -9.03 10.84
CA VAL A 61 2.73 -7.75 10.47
C VAL A 61 3.16 -7.40 9.05
N ALA A 62 2.18 -7.23 8.15
CA ALA A 62 2.39 -6.71 6.80
C ALA A 62 2.08 -5.20 6.77
N LEU A 63 3.02 -4.40 6.30
CA LEU A 63 2.86 -2.97 6.08
C LEU A 63 2.86 -2.66 4.58
N HIS A 64 1.72 -2.22 4.05
CA HIS A 64 1.61 -1.68 2.70
C HIS A 64 1.82 -0.17 2.77
N TYR A 65 2.97 0.34 2.36
CA TYR A 65 3.34 1.75 2.52
C TYR A 65 3.32 2.52 1.20
N ARG A 66 2.88 3.77 1.22
CA ARG A 66 3.05 4.67 0.09
C ARG A 66 4.51 5.06 -0.05
N ALA A 67 5.04 5.05 -1.27
CA ALA A 67 6.34 5.59 -1.58
C ALA A 67 6.31 6.42 -2.87
N ARG A 68 7.30 7.30 -3.01
CA ARG A 68 7.56 8.05 -4.25
C ARG A 68 9.06 8.10 -4.52
N PRO A 69 9.48 8.09 -5.79
CA PRO A 69 10.87 8.31 -6.14
C PRO A 69 11.26 9.78 -5.92
N LYS A 70 12.56 10.08 -5.88
CA LYS A 70 13.04 11.48 -5.92
C LYS A 70 12.72 12.16 -7.26
N LEU A 71 12.77 11.38 -8.35
CA LEU A 71 12.55 11.81 -9.72
C LEU A 71 11.73 10.74 -10.46
N ASP A 72 10.77 11.17 -11.28
CA ASP A 72 9.94 10.27 -12.09
C ASP A 72 9.93 10.76 -13.55
N PRO A 73 10.89 10.30 -14.36
CA PRO A 73 11.05 10.76 -15.73
C PRO A 73 9.77 10.59 -16.55
N GLY A 74 9.37 11.64 -17.26
CA GLY A 74 8.13 11.67 -18.04
C GLY A 74 6.91 12.19 -17.28
N PHE A 75 7.02 12.45 -15.98
CA PHE A 75 5.94 13.00 -15.16
C PHE A 75 6.36 14.31 -14.50
N ARG A 76 5.44 15.28 -14.47
CA ARG A 76 5.65 16.57 -13.80
C ARG A 76 5.76 16.42 -12.28
N HIS A 77 5.04 15.46 -11.72
CA HIS A 77 5.05 15.10 -10.31
C HIS A 77 5.41 13.63 -10.17
N THR A 78 6.20 13.30 -9.15
CA THR A 78 6.59 11.92 -8.85
C THR A 78 5.35 11.12 -8.47
N ARG A 79 5.12 9.99 -9.15
CA ARG A 79 3.96 9.16 -8.89
C ARG A 79 4.13 8.33 -7.63
N SER A 80 2.99 8.02 -7.01
CA SER A 80 2.93 7.17 -5.83
C SER A 80 2.82 5.69 -6.18
N TYR A 81 3.53 4.88 -5.41
CA TYR A 81 3.54 3.42 -5.45
C TYR A 81 3.20 2.88 -4.07
N VAL A 82 2.70 1.65 -4.00
CA VAL A 82 2.52 0.92 -2.74
C VAL A 82 3.59 -0.15 -2.61
N GLY A 83 4.47 0.04 -1.65
CA GLY A 83 5.46 -0.94 -1.22
C GLY A 83 4.93 -1.93 -0.19
N LEU A 84 5.71 -2.96 0.10
CA LEU A 84 5.39 -3.96 1.12
C LEU A 84 6.61 -4.27 2.00
N SER A 85 6.43 -4.20 3.31
CA SER A 85 7.38 -4.72 4.30
C SER A 85 6.68 -5.65 5.28
N VAL A 86 7.45 -6.62 5.79
CA VAL A 86 6.99 -7.69 6.67
C VAL A 86 7.83 -7.63 7.93
N HIS A 87 7.15 -7.73 9.07
CA HIS A 87 7.73 -7.60 10.38
C HIS A 87 7.21 -8.68 11.31
N GLU A 88 7.97 -8.98 12.35
CA GLU A 88 7.47 -9.70 13.52
C GLU A 88 6.38 -8.85 14.23
N PRO A 89 5.57 -9.44 15.14
CA PRO A 89 4.53 -8.71 15.87
C PRO A 89 5.04 -7.53 16.70
N ASP A 90 6.31 -7.56 17.12
CA ASP A 90 7.00 -6.46 17.81
C ASP A 90 7.58 -5.39 16.86
N LEU A 91 7.27 -5.50 15.57
CA LEU A 91 7.71 -4.66 14.46
C LEU A 91 9.19 -4.82 14.08
N THR A 92 9.88 -5.84 14.59
CA THR A 92 11.22 -6.23 14.10
C THR A 92 11.16 -6.57 12.61
N PRO A 93 11.98 -5.95 11.73
CA PRO A 93 11.92 -6.21 10.29
C PRO A 93 12.30 -7.64 9.92
N ILE A 94 11.51 -8.28 9.05
CA ILE A 94 11.80 -9.58 8.42
C ILE A 94 12.25 -9.36 6.98
N ARG A 95 11.42 -8.65 6.19
CA ARG A 95 11.63 -8.48 4.74
C ARG A 95 11.04 -7.17 4.25
N ARG A 96 11.65 -6.56 3.24
CA ARG A 96 11.08 -5.49 2.42
C ARG A 96 11.14 -5.92 0.96
N PHE A 97 10.04 -5.82 0.24
CA PHE A 97 9.98 -6.21 -1.17
C PHE A 97 10.72 -5.19 -2.02
N GLU A 98 11.54 -5.67 -2.97
CA GLU A 98 12.33 -4.81 -3.85
C GLU A 98 11.47 -4.05 -4.86
N GLN A 99 10.37 -4.66 -5.29
CA GLN A 99 9.40 -4.09 -6.22
C GLN A 99 8.13 -3.66 -5.46
N PRO A 100 7.44 -2.60 -5.91
CA PRO A 100 6.16 -2.23 -5.34
C PRO A 100 5.11 -3.32 -5.66
N VAL A 101 4.16 -3.51 -4.74
CA VAL A 101 3.04 -4.45 -4.91
C VAL A 101 1.83 -3.82 -5.61
N LEU A 102 1.79 -2.49 -5.70
CA LEU A 102 0.87 -1.74 -6.55
C LEU A 102 1.59 -0.52 -7.11
N GLY A 103 1.54 -0.33 -8.43
CA GLY A 103 2.08 0.86 -9.10
C GLY A 103 0.99 1.65 -9.82
N PRO A 104 1.32 2.84 -10.36
CA PRO A 104 0.43 3.62 -11.21
C PRO A 104 -0.07 2.81 -12.40
N GLY A 105 -1.29 3.07 -12.85
CA GLY A 105 -1.88 2.45 -14.03
C GLY A 105 -1.33 2.98 -15.35
N GLY A 106 -1.79 2.38 -16.45
CA GLY A 106 -1.54 2.87 -17.80
C GLY A 106 -2.31 4.14 -18.15
N THR A 107 -2.06 4.67 -19.34
CA THR A 107 -2.80 5.83 -19.87
C THR A 107 -4.30 5.57 -19.88
N GLY A 108 -5.07 6.47 -19.26
CA GLY A 108 -6.53 6.37 -19.15
C GLY A 108 -7.02 5.63 -17.90
N GLU A 109 -6.13 5.04 -17.10
CA GLU A 109 -6.50 4.47 -15.80
C GLU A 109 -6.64 5.56 -14.73
N PRO A 110 -7.52 5.37 -13.74
CA PRO A 110 -7.82 6.37 -12.70
C PRO A 110 -6.65 6.67 -11.75
N ASP A 111 -5.56 5.89 -11.83
CA ASP A 111 -4.37 6.01 -10.99
C ASP A 111 -3.07 6.18 -11.80
N VAL A 112 -3.17 6.67 -13.03
CA VAL A 112 -2.01 6.90 -13.92
C VAL A 112 -0.95 7.86 -13.32
N LEU A 113 -1.36 8.78 -12.44
CA LEU A 113 -0.47 9.69 -11.70
C LEU A 113 -0.08 9.18 -10.31
N GLY A 114 -0.57 8.02 -9.89
CA GLY A 114 -0.18 7.41 -8.62
C GLY A 114 -1.30 6.63 -7.94
N ALA A 115 -0.89 5.56 -7.24
CA ALA A 115 -1.71 4.84 -6.28
C ALA A 115 -1.26 5.23 -4.85
N GLU A 116 -2.17 5.82 -4.07
CA GLU A 116 -1.81 6.45 -2.80
C GLU A 116 -2.58 5.89 -1.61
N ASP A 117 -1.97 6.04 -0.43
CA ASP A 117 -2.62 5.93 0.89
C ASP A 117 -3.46 4.64 1.08
N PRO A 118 -2.84 3.46 0.90
CA PRO A 118 -3.54 2.19 0.98
C PRO A 118 -4.18 1.97 2.36
N ARG A 119 -5.32 1.27 2.36
CA ARG A 119 -5.99 0.68 3.53
C ARG A 119 -6.40 -0.73 3.15
N VAL A 120 -6.00 -1.72 3.95
CA VAL A 120 -6.19 -3.14 3.62
C VAL A 120 -7.09 -3.81 4.65
N THR A 121 -8.05 -4.60 4.18
CA THR A 121 -8.97 -5.38 5.03
C THR A 121 -9.33 -6.71 4.36
N TRP A 122 -9.72 -7.70 5.16
CA TRP A 122 -10.26 -8.98 4.67
C TRP A 122 -11.79 -8.91 4.57
N ILE A 123 -12.35 -9.24 3.40
CA ILE A 123 -13.80 -9.29 3.17
C ILE A 123 -14.09 -10.44 2.20
N ASP A 124 -15.04 -11.31 2.58
CA ASP A 124 -15.59 -12.39 1.74
C ASP A 124 -14.51 -13.25 1.03
N GLY A 125 -13.53 -13.71 1.80
CA GLY A 125 -12.50 -14.63 1.29
C GLY A 125 -11.40 -13.96 0.46
N ALA A 126 -11.26 -12.63 0.52
CA ALA A 126 -10.18 -11.91 -0.15
C ALA A 126 -9.69 -10.69 0.61
N TRP A 127 -8.44 -10.32 0.36
CA TRP A 127 -7.87 -9.06 0.78
C TRP A 127 -8.32 -7.95 -0.18
N TRP A 128 -8.80 -6.86 0.38
CA TRP A 128 -9.19 -5.66 -0.35
C TRP A 128 -8.30 -4.51 0.08
N MET A 129 -7.73 -3.83 -0.91
CA MET A 129 -7.05 -2.55 -0.73
C MET A 129 -7.97 -1.46 -1.26
N VAL A 130 -8.31 -0.53 -0.38
CA VAL A 130 -8.84 0.79 -0.75
C VAL A 130 -7.66 1.74 -0.88
N TYR A 131 -7.55 2.45 -2.00
CA TYR A 131 -6.48 3.41 -2.24
C TYR A 131 -7.01 4.64 -2.98
N CYS A 132 -6.24 5.73 -2.99
CA CYS A 132 -6.54 6.91 -3.81
C CYS A 132 -5.83 6.75 -5.16
N GLY A 133 -6.60 6.56 -6.23
CA GLY A 133 -6.11 6.68 -7.59
C GLY A 133 -6.07 8.15 -8.00
N VAL A 134 -4.92 8.60 -8.51
CA VAL A 134 -4.75 9.98 -9.00
C VAL A 134 -4.63 9.97 -10.51
N GLN A 135 -5.42 10.82 -11.16
CA GLN A 135 -5.39 11.02 -12.60
C GLN A 135 -5.37 12.52 -12.95
N PRO A 136 -4.95 12.90 -14.17
CA PRO A 136 -5.07 14.27 -14.63
C PRO A 136 -6.53 14.71 -14.61
N PHE A 137 -6.76 15.98 -14.32
CA PHE A 137 -8.09 16.58 -14.42
C PHE A 137 -7.98 17.87 -15.22
N GLU A 138 -8.82 18.01 -16.25
CA GLU A 138 -8.88 19.25 -17.01
C GLU A 138 -9.54 20.32 -16.15
N SER A 139 -8.78 21.34 -15.76
CA SER A 139 -9.29 22.54 -15.10
C SER A 139 -8.95 23.78 -15.92
N PRO A 140 -9.91 24.67 -16.19
CA PRO A 140 -9.63 25.95 -16.84
C PRO A 140 -8.72 26.87 -16.02
N GLU A 141 -8.50 26.57 -14.73
CA GLU A 141 -7.69 27.36 -13.81
C GLU A 141 -6.25 26.82 -13.66
N SER A 142 -5.99 25.58 -14.06
CA SER A 142 -4.67 24.95 -13.86
C SER A 142 -4.43 23.75 -14.77
N ASP A 143 -3.35 23.82 -15.56
CA ASP A 143 -2.80 22.71 -16.35
C ASP A 143 -2.14 21.61 -15.48
N SER A 144 -2.18 21.73 -14.15
CA SER A 144 -1.70 20.71 -13.20
C SER A 144 -2.77 20.23 -12.24
N ALA A 145 -4.04 20.43 -12.58
CA ALA A 145 -5.13 19.87 -11.78
C ALA A 145 -5.12 18.33 -11.87
N TRP A 146 -5.48 17.71 -10.75
CA TRP A 146 -5.58 16.26 -10.62
C TRP A 146 -6.88 15.91 -9.91
N LEU A 147 -7.40 14.73 -10.22
CA LEU A 147 -8.58 14.16 -9.57
C LEU A 147 -8.13 12.93 -8.79
N GLY A 148 -8.35 12.96 -7.47
CA GLY A 148 -8.22 11.79 -6.60
C GLY A 148 -9.56 11.05 -6.54
N SER A 149 -9.54 9.74 -6.75
CA SER A 149 -10.71 8.87 -6.66
C SER A 149 -10.44 7.69 -5.74
N VAL A 150 -11.45 7.26 -4.99
CA VAL A 150 -11.36 6.02 -4.22
C VAL A 150 -11.34 4.87 -5.22
N CYS A 151 -10.29 4.06 -5.19
CA CYS A 151 -10.12 2.89 -6.03
C CYS A 151 -9.98 1.63 -5.19
N LEU A 152 -10.27 0.49 -5.80
CA LEU A 152 -10.18 -0.83 -5.18
C LEU A 152 -9.14 -1.70 -5.89
N ALA A 153 -8.46 -2.54 -5.12
CA ALA A 153 -7.71 -3.68 -5.62
C ALA A 153 -7.96 -4.90 -4.73
N ARG A 154 -7.92 -6.10 -5.32
CA ARG A 154 -8.16 -7.36 -4.64
C ARG A 154 -6.92 -8.25 -4.69
N SER A 155 -6.65 -8.99 -3.61
CA SER A 155 -5.56 -9.95 -3.52
C SER A 155 -5.98 -11.21 -2.77
N ALA A 156 -5.33 -12.33 -3.08
CA ALA A 156 -5.42 -13.57 -2.30
C ALA A 156 -4.30 -13.70 -1.25
N ASP A 157 -3.20 -12.94 -1.41
CA ASP A 157 -1.94 -13.20 -0.70
C ASP A 157 -1.23 -11.94 -0.18
N LEU A 158 -1.84 -10.76 -0.33
CA LEU A 158 -1.31 -9.42 0.01
C LEU A 158 -0.13 -8.94 -0.84
N VAL A 159 0.39 -9.76 -1.74
CA VAL A 159 1.54 -9.44 -2.60
C VAL A 159 1.06 -9.14 -4.03
N ASN A 160 0.20 -9.99 -4.57
CA ASN A 160 -0.30 -9.91 -5.93
C ASN A 160 -1.69 -9.26 -5.93
N TRP A 161 -1.78 -8.06 -6.49
CA TRP A 161 -3.01 -7.25 -6.51
C TRP A 161 -3.60 -7.13 -7.91
N THR A 162 -4.90 -7.38 -8.02
CA THR A 162 -5.71 -7.08 -9.21
C THR A 162 -6.48 -5.79 -8.96
N LYS A 163 -6.20 -4.74 -9.73
CA LYS A 163 -6.95 -3.48 -9.68
C LYS A 163 -8.39 -3.70 -10.16
N CYS A 164 -9.35 -3.13 -9.45
CA CYS A 164 -10.77 -3.15 -9.80
C CYS A 164 -11.25 -1.81 -10.36
N GLY A 165 -10.43 -0.75 -10.31
CA GLY A 165 -10.78 0.59 -10.76
C GLY A 165 -11.40 1.43 -9.66
N VAL A 166 -12.15 2.47 -10.06
CA VAL A 166 -12.86 3.38 -9.14
C VAL A 166 -13.94 2.62 -8.38
N ALA A 167 -14.06 2.88 -7.08
CA ALA A 167 -15.16 2.39 -6.27
C ALA A 167 -16.45 3.11 -6.69
N GLU A 168 -17.29 2.42 -7.45
CA GLU A 168 -18.58 2.94 -7.87
C GLU A 168 -19.61 2.74 -6.76
N GLY A 169 -20.30 3.82 -6.39
CA GLY A 169 -21.55 3.71 -5.65
C GLY A 169 -22.67 3.32 -6.62
N LEU A 170 -23.65 2.53 -6.16
CA LEU A 170 -24.93 2.48 -6.86
C LEU A 170 -25.51 3.89 -6.86
N SER A 171 -25.52 4.55 -8.01
CA SER A 171 -26.42 5.68 -8.22
C SER A 171 -27.83 5.14 -8.09
N GLY A 172 -28.45 5.31 -6.92
CA GLY A 172 -29.81 4.86 -6.67
C GLY A 172 -30.73 5.38 -7.77
N THR A 173 -31.23 4.46 -8.60
CA THR A 173 -32.41 4.67 -9.43
C THR A 173 -33.65 4.30 -8.65
#